data_AF-A0A4Y2E0Q5-F1
#
_entry.id   AF-A0A4Y2E0Q5-F1
#
_cell.length_a   1.000
_cell.length_b   1.000
_cell.length_c   1.000
_cell.angle_alpha   90.00
_cell.angle_beta   90.00
_cell.angle_gamma   90.00
#
_symmetry.space_group_name_H-M   'P 1'
#
loop_
_entity.id
_entity.type
_entity.pdbx_description
1 polymer ?
#
loop_
_entity_poly.entity_id
_entity_poly.type
_entity_poly.pdbx_seq_one_letter_code
_entity_poly.pdbx_strand_id
1 'polypeptide(L)'
;MPTCTLGYWDIRGLAEPIRYLLHYKKVSFEDKRYLTYDSWQNDKFQLNLDFPNLPYYIDENVKLTQSTAILRYLARKHDLDGITEEEKVRATLAEQQIIDFRTSMIRTCYNHEFEKIKPEFVKNVPAQLRLFVAFLGDRDFLAGDNVTYVDFMAYETFDFYRLLIPSVLSGFPSLKAYQDRIENLPELQEYFHSSTYKRWPIFGPVAHFGGKGIEPKRV
;
A
#
# COMPACT_ATOMS: atom_id res chain seq x y z
N MET A 1 18.29 9.96 16.41
CA MET A 1 18.20 10.49 15.04
C MET A 1 17.61 9.38 14.17
N PRO A 2 16.74 9.68 13.20
CA PRO A 2 16.17 8.66 12.32
C PRO A 2 17.28 7.93 11.58
N THR A 3 17.15 6.60 11.46
CA THR A 3 18.18 5.73 10.84
C THR A 3 18.03 5.61 9.33
N CYS A 4 16.91 6.09 8.79
CA CYS A 4 16.61 6.08 7.36
C CYS A 4 15.59 7.16 7.02
N THR A 5 15.45 7.46 5.73
CA THR A 5 14.48 8.41 5.19
C THR A 5 13.62 7.72 4.13
N LEU A 6 12.29 7.83 4.26
CA LEU A 6 11.31 7.47 3.22
C LEU A 6 10.76 8.76 2.61
N GLY A 7 11.00 8.96 1.31
CA GLY A 7 10.49 10.12 0.59
C GLY A 7 9.27 9.78 -0.26
N TYR A 8 8.18 10.52 -0.11
CA TYR A 8 7.01 10.39 -0.99
C TYR A 8 6.15 11.66 -1.00
N TRP A 9 5.15 11.70 -1.87
CA TRP A 9 4.08 12.69 -1.78
C TRP A 9 3.36 12.60 -0.44
N ASP A 10 2.78 13.72 0.02
CA ASP A 10 1.98 13.78 1.25
C ASP A 10 0.56 13.16 1.11
N ILE A 11 0.55 11.93 0.62
CA ILE A 11 -0.61 11.06 0.36
C ILE A 11 -0.24 9.64 0.81
N ARG A 12 -1.22 8.73 0.82
CA ARG A 12 -0.95 7.30 1.05
C ARG A 12 -0.18 6.68 -0.13
N GLY A 13 -0.87 6.53 -1.26
CA GLY A 13 -0.34 6.07 -2.53
C GLY A 13 0.55 4.82 -2.43
N LEU A 14 1.67 4.84 -3.14
CA LEU A 14 2.59 3.71 -3.20
C LEU A 14 3.46 3.54 -1.95
N ALA A 15 3.56 4.56 -1.10
CA ALA A 15 4.43 4.54 0.07
C ALA A 15 3.74 4.04 1.35
N GLU A 16 2.41 4.05 1.41
CA GLU A 16 1.70 3.63 2.62
C GLU A 16 2.01 2.20 3.07
N PRO A 17 2.11 1.18 2.17
CA PRO A 17 2.55 -0.15 2.59
C PRO A 17 3.97 -0.17 3.18
N ILE A 18 4.84 0.74 2.73
CA ILE A 18 6.20 0.89 3.26
C ILE A 18 6.13 1.48 4.68
N ARG A 19 5.27 2.48 4.89
CA ARG A 19 5.03 3.05 6.23
C ARG A 19 4.49 2.01 7.19
N TYR A 20 3.50 1.21 6.77
CA TYR A 20 2.99 0.09 7.59
C TYR A 20 4.11 -0.85 8.00
N LEU A 21 4.97 -1.29 7.07
CA LEU A 21 6.08 -2.17 7.38
C LEU A 21 7.07 -1.55 8.38
N LEU A 22 7.47 -0.29 8.16
CA LEU A 22 8.41 0.42 9.05
C LEU A 22 7.84 0.59 10.46
N HIS A 23 6.55 0.94 10.58
CA HIS A 23 5.87 1.02 11.87
C HIS A 23 5.71 -0.35 12.53
N TYR A 24 5.31 -1.38 11.77
CA TYR A 24 5.18 -2.75 12.26
C TYR A 24 6.49 -3.27 12.86
N LYS A 25 7.63 -2.97 12.23
CA LYS A 25 8.97 -3.34 12.73
C LYS A 25 9.59 -2.28 13.65
N LYS A 26 8.85 -1.22 14.00
CA LYS A 26 9.29 -0.12 14.88
C LYS A 26 10.61 0.52 14.45
N VAL A 27 10.81 0.65 13.14
CA VAL A 27 12.00 1.29 12.57
C VAL A 27 11.84 2.80 12.69
N SER A 28 12.81 3.49 13.29
CA SER A 28 12.81 4.95 13.34
C SER A 28 13.22 5.52 11.98
N PHE A 29 12.34 6.29 11.35
CA PHE A 29 12.60 6.88 10.04
C PHE A 29 12.12 8.33 9.95
N GLU A 30 12.71 9.09 9.03
CA GLU A 30 12.18 10.36 8.56
C GLU A 30 11.16 10.10 7.44
N ASP A 31 9.89 10.44 7.65
CA ASP A 31 8.86 10.45 6.61
C ASP A 31 8.91 11.79 5.87
N LYS A 32 9.76 11.88 4.85
CA LYS A 32 9.94 13.10 4.06
C LYS A 32 8.80 13.24 3.06
N ARG A 33 7.86 14.13 3.38
CA ARG A 33 6.62 14.33 2.62
C ARG A 33 6.68 15.57 1.74
N TYR A 34 6.54 15.37 0.43
CA TYR A 34 6.50 16.43 -0.55
C TYR A 34 5.05 16.91 -0.77
N LEU A 35 4.82 18.21 -0.61
CA LEU A 35 3.52 18.84 -0.83
C LEU A 35 3.34 19.37 -2.25
N THR A 36 4.43 19.71 -2.92
CA THR A 36 4.41 20.35 -4.25
C THR A 36 5.40 19.71 -5.20
N TYR A 37 5.09 19.77 -6.49
CA TYR A 37 5.99 19.28 -7.54
C TYR A 37 7.37 19.95 -7.46
N ASP A 38 7.42 21.27 -7.23
CA ASP A 38 8.66 22.04 -7.16
C ASP A 38 9.54 21.60 -5.98
N SER A 39 8.95 21.32 -4.82
CA SER A 39 9.70 20.82 -3.66
C SER A 39 10.41 19.50 -3.96
N TRP A 40 9.77 18.63 -4.74
CA TRP A 40 10.39 17.39 -5.22
C TRP A 40 11.46 17.65 -6.29
N GLN A 41 11.20 18.53 -7.26
CA GLN A 41 12.17 18.83 -8.32
C GLN A 41 13.49 19.36 -7.77
N ASN A 42 13.43 20.16 -6.71
CA ASN A 42 14.63 20.69 -6.04
C ASN A 42 15.52 19.56 -5.51
N ASP A 43 14.93 18.51 -4.94
CA ASP A 43 15.69 17.41 -4.32
C ASP A 43 16.06 16.29 -5.30
N LYS A 44 15.23 16.05 -6.32
CA LYS A 44 15.23 14.82 -7.15
C LYS A 44 16.61 14.33 -7.58
N PHE A 45 17.44 15.23 -8.11
CA PHE A 45 18.77 14.88 -8.64
C PHE A 45 19.90 15.13 -7.63
N GLN A 46 19.61 15.64 -6.44
CA GLN A 46 20.58 15.89 -5.36
C GLN A 46 20.72 14.68 -4.41
N LEU A 47 19.76 13.76 -4.42
CA LEU A 47 19.73 12.59 -3.54
C LEU A 47 20.70 11.47 -3.96
N ASN A 48 21.30 11.58 -5.16
CA ASN A 48 22.22 10.59 -5.74
C ASN A 48 21.57 9.19 -5.81
N LEU A 49 20.37 9.13 -6.40
CA LEU A 49 19.60 7.92 -6.67
C LEU A 49 19.94 7.41 -8.08
N ASP A 50 20.10 6.10 -8.27
CA ASP A 50 20.35 5.51 -9.60
C ASP A 50 19.20 5.80 -10.59
N PHE A 51 17.97 5.71 -10.10
CA PHE A 51 16.75 6.02 -10.86
C PHE A 51 15.87 7.01 -10.07
N PRO A 52 16.10 8.34 -10.15
CA PRO A 52 15.40 9.32 -9.32
C PRO A 52 13.87 9.30 -9.50
N ASN A 53 13.15 8.88 -8.45
CA ASN A 53 11.70 8.74 -8.46
C ASN A 53 11.12 8.76 -7.03
N LEU A 54 9.80 8.83 -6.92
CA LEU A 54 9.05 8.68 -5.67
C LEU A 54 8.20 7.38 -5.72
N PRO A 55 8.15 6.57 -4.65
CA PRO A 55 8.92 6.76 -3.42
C PRO A 55 10.40 6.43 -3.58
N TYR A 56 11.21 7.02 -2.70
CA TYR A 56 12.59 6.61 -2.46
C TYR A 56 12.78 6.21 -1.00
N TYR A 57 13.76 5.37 -0.74
CA TYR A 57 14.21 5.00 0.60
C TYR A 57 15.74 5.07 0.66
N ILE A 58 16.26 5.73 1.68
CA ILE A 58 17.71 5.88 1.90
C ILE A 58 18.01 5.46 3.33
N ASP A 59 18.96 4.53 3.48
CA ASP A 59 19.62 4.25 4.75
C ASP A 59 21.15 4.24 4.57
N GLU A 60 21.87 3.77 5.59
CA GLU A 60 23.33 3.70 5.58
C GLU A 60 23.91 2.77 4.49
N ASN A 61 23.13 1.81 3.99
CA ASN A 61 23.59 0.76 3.08
C ASN A 61 23.06 0.94 1.66
N VAL A 62 21.85 1.48 1.50
CA VAL A 62 21.16 1.53 0.20
C VAL A 62 20.49 2.86 -0.09
N LYS A 63 20.36 3.16 -1.38
CA LYS A 63 19.57 4.27 -1.92
C LYS A 63 18.65 3.73 -3.00
N LEU A 64 17.41 3.46 -2.64
CA LEU A 64 16.46 2.74 -3.49
C LEU A 64 15.34 3.65 -3.96
N THR A 65 14.88 3.41 -5.18
CA THR A 65 13.57 3.83 -5.68
C THR A 65 12.77 2.59 -6.08
N GLN A 66 11.56 2.78 -6.63
CA GLN A 66 10.58 1.72 -6.92
C GLN A 66 9.96 1.13 -5.65
N SER A 67 8.69 1.47 -5.40
CA SER A 67 7.95 1.07 -4.19
C SER A 67 8.06 -0.42 -3.84
N THR A 68 7.91 -1.31 -4.82
CA THR A 68 8.01 -2.75 -4.62
C THR A 68 9.44 -3.20 -4.29
N ALA A 69 10.46 -2.59 -4.90
CA ALA A 69 11.86 -2.92 -4.58
C ALA A 69 12.22 -2.51 -3.15
N ILE A 70 11.75 -1.33 -2.72
CA ILE A 70 11.90 -0.85 -1.34
C ILE A 70 11.22 -1.81 -0.36
N LEU A 71 9.96 -2.19 -0.62
CA LEU A 71 9.23 -3.15 0.21
C LEU A 71 9.95 -4.48 0.33
N ARG A 72 10.39 -5.07 -0.80
CA ARG A 72 11.13 -6.34 -0.80
C ARG A 72 12.46 -6.25 -0.04
N TYR A 73 13.18 -5.13 -0.16
CA TYR A 73 14.42 -4.91 0.58
C TYR A 73 14.14 -4.88 2.09
N LEU A 74 13.16 -4.08 2.53
CA LEU A 74 12.79 -4.00 3.94
C LEU A 74 12.22 -5.31 4.46
N ALA A 75 11.47 -6.04 3.64
CA ALA A 75 10.93 -7.35 3.98
C ALA A 75 12.06 -8.32 4.34
N ARG A 76 13.07 -8.45 3.47
CA ARG A 76 14.25 -9.29 3.75
C ARG A 76 15.05 -8.80 4.96
N LYS A 77 15.23 -7.47 5.09
CA LYS A 77 15.99 -6.87 6.21
C LYS A 77 15.34 -7.17 7.57
N HIS A 78 14.04 -7.45 7.58
CA HIS A 78 13.24 -7.56 8.80
C HIS A 78 12.45 -8.87 8.91
N ASP A 79 12.83 -9.89 8.15
CA ASP A 79 12.26 -11.25 8.19
C ASP A 79 10.74 -11.28 7.88
N LEU A 80 10.31 -10.50 6.89
CA LEU A 80 8.92 -10.40 6.42
C LEU A 80 8.74 -10.84 4.96
N ASP A 81 9.71 -11.52 4.36
CA ASP A 81 9.64 -12.05 2.99
C ASP A 81 9.18 -13.52 2.92
N GLY A 82 8.86 -14.14 4.05
CA GLY A 82 8.43 -15.54 4.18
C GLY A 82 9.54 -16.42 4.77
N ILE A 83 9.17 -17.34 5.65
CA ILE A 83 10.08 -18.24 6.36
C ILE A 83 10.45 -19.44 5.48
N THR A 84 9.44 -20.02 4.81
CA THR A 84 9.62 -21.16 3.92
C THR A 84 9.66 -20.75 2.45
N GLU A 85 10.22 -21.60 1.59
CA GLU A 85 10.18 -21.36 0.14
C GLU A 85 8.74 -21.32 -0.39
N GLU A 86 7.81 -22.08 0.20
CA GLU A 86 6.39 -21.99 -0.15
C GLU A 86 5.83 -20.60 0.16
N GLU A 87 6.08 -20.07 1.36
CA GLU A 87 5.63 -18.74 1.76
C GLU A 87 6.22 -17.64 0.85
N LYS A 88 7.52 -17.75 0.51
CA LYS A 88 8.19 -16.80 -0.40
C LYS A 88 7.59 -16.83 -1.81
N VAL A 89 7.29 -18.01 -2.34
CA VAL A 89 6.64 -18.18 -3.64
C VAL A 89 5.24 -17.58 -3.61
N ARG A 90 4.46 -17.87 -2.56
CA ARG A 90 3.11 -17.32 -2.37
C ARG A 90 3.13 -15.81 -2.24
N ALA A 91 4.04 -15.26 -1.42
CA ALA A 91 4.21 -13.82 -1.28
C ALA A 91 4.54 -13.18 -2.63
N THR A 92 5.49 -13.73 -3.39
CA THR A 92 5.86 -13.19 -4.70
C THR A 92 4.69 -13.22 -5.70
N LEU A 93 3.88 -14.29 -5.71
CA LEU A 93 2.70 -14.38 -6.56
C LEU A 93 1.61 -13.38 -6.14
N ALA A 94 1.33 -13.28 -4.84
CA ALA A 94 0.37 -12.33 -4.29
C ALA A 94 0.78 -10.89 -4.61
N GLU A 95 2.06 -10.56 -4.49
CA GLU A 95 2.61 -9.24 -4.81
C GLU A 95 2.23 -8.82 -6.24
N GLN A 96 2.46 -9.70 -7.22
CA GLN A 96 2.17 -9.39 -8.63
C GLN A 96 0.66 -9.21 -8.86
N GLN A 97 -0.17 -10.08 -8.28
CA GLN A 97 -1.63 -9.95 -8.37
C GLN A 97 -2.14 -8.65 -7.71
N ILE A 98 -1.57 -8.25 -6.58
CA ILE A 98 -1.90 -6.98 -5.90
C ILE A 98 -1.46 -5.79 -6.76
N ILE A 99 -0.29 -5.86 -7.40
CA ILE A 99 0.20 -4.81 -8.30
C ILE A 99 -0.77 -4.64 -9.47
N ASP A 100 -1.23 -5.72 -10.10
CA ASP A 100 -2.19 -5.64 -11.21
C ASP A 100 -3.53 -5.04 -10.76
N PHE A 101 -4.05 -5.51 -9.62
CA PHE A 101 -5.31 -5.02 -9.06
C PHE A 101 -5.24 -3.53 -8.71
N ARG A 102 -4.19 -3.12 -8.00
CA ARG A 102 -3.91 -1.72 -7.65
C ARG A 102 -3.65 -0.86 -8.88
N THR A 103 -2.97 -1.38 -9.91
CA THR A 103 -2.69 -0.63 -11.15
C THR A 103 -3.97 -0.38 -11.93
N SER A 104 -4.87 -1.36 -12.00
CA SER A 104 -6.19 -1.20 -12.62
C SER A 104 -6.98 -0.06 -11.95
N MET A 105 -7.01 -0.05 -10.62
CA MET A 105 -7.60 1.01 -9.81
C MET A 105 -6.99 2.39 -10.06
N ILE A 106 -5.65 2.50 -10.04
CA ILE A 106 -4.95 3.75 -10.35
C ILE A 106 -5.32 4.24 -11.75
N ARG A 107 -5.27 3.37 -12.75
CA ARG A 107 -5.63 3.73 -14.14
C ARG A 107 -7.06 4.25 -14.23
N THR A 108 -8.00 3.63 -13.54
CA THR A 108 -9.40 4.09 -13.50
C THR A 108 -9.52 5.46 -12.86
N CYS A 109 -8.95 5.67 -11.67
CA CYS A 109 -9.09 6.92 -10.92
C CYS A 109 -8.40 8.13 -11.55
N TYR A 110 -7.42 7.92 -12.44
CA TYR A 110 -6.75 8.97 -13.19
C TYR A 110 -7.27 9.11 -14.64
N ASN A 111 -8.26 8.32 -15.05
CA ASN A 111 -8.81 8.41 -16.40
C ASN A 111 -9.75 9.61 -16.53
N HIS A 112 -9.58 10.41 -17.59
CA HIS A 112 -10.44 11.54 -17.92
C HIS A 112 -11.92 11.18 -18.11
N GLU A 113 -12.22 9.93 -18.50
CA GLU A 113 -13.57 9.37 -18.61
C GLU A 113 -14.01 8.62 -17.33
N PHE A 114 -13.46 8.94 -16.15
CA PHE A 114 -13.70 8.21 -14.89
C PHE A 114 -15.18 7.88 -14.65
N GLU A 115 -16.08 8.86 -14.72
CA GLU A 115 -17.51 8.65 -14.48
C GLU A 115 -18.17 7.67 -15.46
N LYS A 116 -17.66 7.57 -16.69
CA LYS A 116 -18.15 6.65 -17.71
C LYS A 116 -17.63 5.22 -17.49
N ILE A 117 -16.36 5.06 -17.10
CA ILE A 117 -15.73 3.74 -16.96
C ILE A 117 -15.91 3.13 -15.56
N LYS A 118 -16.15 3.95 -14.54
CA LYS A 118 -16.30 3.52 -13.14
C LYS A 118 -17.39 2.46 -12.95
N PRO A 119 -18.60 2.54 -13.53
CA PRO A 119 -19.63 1.53 -13.32
C PRO A 119 -19.19 0.12 -13.74
N GLU A 120 -18.57 -0.02 -14.91
CA GLU A 120 -18.07 -1.30 -15.40
C GLU A 120 -16.87 -1.78 -14.58
N PHE A 121 -15.97 -0.87 -14.20
CA PHE A 121 -14.87 -1.20 -13.28
C PHE A 121 -15.40 -1.78 -11.96
N VAL A 122 -16.32 -1.09 -11.30
CA VAL A 122 -16.94 -1.49 -10.02
C VAL A 122 -17.63 -2.85 -10.14
N LYS A 123 -18.34 -3.11 -11.25
CA LYS A 123 -19.00 -4.39 -11.52
C LYS A 123 -18.01 -5.57 -11.58
N ASN A 124 -16.78 -5.33 -12.03
CA ASN A 124 -15.76 -6.37 -12.19
C ASN A 124 -14.91 -6.61 -10.92
N VAL A 125 -14.91 -5.68 -9.95
CA VAL A 125 -14.16 -5.81 -8.70
C VAL A 125 -14.47 -7.10 -7.90
N PRO A 126 -15.75 -7.51 -7.71
CA PRO A 126 -16.06 -8.75 -7.00
C PRO A 126 -15.43 -10.01 -7.61
N ALA A 127 -15.20 -10.04 -8.92
CA ALA A 127 -14.55 -11.17 -9.57
C ALA A 127 -13.08 -11.29 -9.15
N GLN A 128 -12.37 -10.17 -9.04
CA GLN A 128 -10.99 -10.13 -8.55
C GLN A 128 -10.90 -10.49 -7.07
N LEU A 129 -11.83 -9.97 -6.24
CA LEU A 129 -11.88 -10.31 -4.81
C LEU A 129 -12.12 -11.81 -4.57
N ARG A 130 -12.92 -12.49 -5.42
CA ARG A 130 -13.06 -13.95 -5.37
C ARG A 130 -11.72 -14.67 -5.57
N LEU A 131 -10.84 -14.16 -6.43
CA LEU A 131 -9.50 -14.74 -6.62
C LEU A 131 -8.66 -14.58 -5.35
N PHE A 132 -8.72 -13.43 -4.68
CA PHE A 132 -8.04 -13.23 -3.40
C PHE A 132 -8.61 -14.10 -2.28
N VAL A 133 -9.93 -14.29 -2.20
CA VAL A 133 -10.56 -15.24 -1.26
C VAL A 133 -10.03 -16.65 -1.49
N ALA A 134 -10.04 -17.12 -2.74
CA ALA A 134 -9.54 -18.45 -3.09
C ALA A 134 -8.05 -18.60 -2.80
N PHE A 135 -7.25 -17.55 -3.05
CA PHE A 135 -5.83 -17.55 -2.80
C PHE A 135 -5.50 -17.56 -1.29
N LEU A 136 -6.23 -16.79 -0.48
CA LEU A 136 -6.13 -16.79 0.97
C LEU A 136 -6.46 -18.19 1.53
N GLY A 137 -7.58 -18.76 1.09
CA GLY A 137 -8.07 -20.04 1.60
C GLY A 137 -8.34 -19.97 3.10
N ASP A 138 -7.82 -20.94 3.84
CA ASP A 138 -7.98 -21.04 5.30
C ASP A 138 -6.81 -20.39 6.09
N ARG A 139 -5.90 -19.68 5.42
CA ARG A 139 -4.75 -19.04 6.05
C ARG A 139 -5.13 -17.72 6.72
N ASP A 140 -4.37 -17.36 7.74
CA ASP A 140 -4.54 -16.06 8.40
C ASP A 140 -4.00 -14.89 7.57
N PHE A 141 -2.95 -15.12 6.79
CA PHE A 141 -2.30 -14.12 5.92
C PHE A 141 -2.11 -14.66 4.50
N LEU A 142 -1.80 -13.78 3.54
CA LEU A 142 -1.75 -14.16 2.12
C LEU A 142 -0.64 -15.18 1.83
N ALA A 143 0.51 -15.05 2.49
CA ALA A 143 1.64 -15.95 2.29
C ALA A 143 1.52 -17.24 3.12
N GLY A 144 0.91 -17.20 4.30
CA GLY A 144 0.95 -18.27 5.29
C GLY A 144 0.30 -17.86 6.61
N ASP A 145 0.86 -18.32 7.72
CA ASP A 145 0.36 -18.04 9.07
C ASP A 145 1.02 -16.81 9.72
N ASN A 146 2.04 -16.24 9.07
CA ASN A 146 2.75 -15.05 9.54
C ASN A 146 2.56 -13.87 8.58
N VAL A 147 2.59 -12.66 9.15
CA VAL A 147 2.57 -11.41 8.37
C VAL A 147 3.79 -11.33 7.47
N THR A 148 3.57 -10.96 6.22
CA THR A 148 4.60 -10.63 5.24
C THR A 148 4.34 -9.27 4.62
N TYR A 149 5.32 -8.75 3.86
CA TYR A 149 5.17 -7.42 3.23
C TYR A 149 3.96 -7.31 2.28
N VAL A 150 3.51 -8.42 1.69
CA VAL A 150 2.34 -8.40 0.80
C VAL A 150 1.04 -8.17 1.55
N ASP A 151 1.00 -8.46 2.84
CA ASP A 151 -0.21 -8.24 3.63
C ASP A 151 -0.47 -6.74 3.82
N PHE A 152 0.59 -5.93 3.96
CA PHE A 152 0.50 -4.47 3.96
C PHE A 152 0.08 -3.91 2.59
N MET A 153 0.57 -4.50 1.50
CA MET A 153 0.17 -4.11 0.14
C MET A 153 -1.31 -4.40 -0.11
N ALA A 154 -1.76 -5.59 0.28
CA ALA A 154 -3.15 -6.00 0.15
C ALA A 154 -4.04 -5.19 1.07
N TYR A 155 -3.59 -4.90 2.30
CA TYR A 155 -4.35 -4.09 3.25
C TYR A 155 -4.68 -2.72 2.67
N GLU A 156 -3.65 -2.01 2.20
CA GLU A 156 -3.80 -0.71 1.55
C GLU A 156 -4.73 -0.77 0.33
N THR A 157 -4.55 -1.80 -0.50
CA THR A 157 -5.30 -1.94 -1.76
C THR A 157 -6.78 -2.19 -1.47
N PHE A 158 -7.11 -3.12 -0.58
CA PHE A 158 -8.50 -3.42 -0.24
C PHE A 158 -9.18 -2.25 0.51
N ASP A 159 -8.45 -1.55 1.37
CA ASP A 159 -8.98 -0.36 2.02
C ASP A 159 -9.40 0.71 1.01
N PHE A 160 -8.60 0.94 -0.03
CA PHE A 160 -9.01 1.82 -1.12
C PHE A 160 -10.35 1.38 -1.73
N TYR A 161 -10.48 0.09 -2.06
CA TYR A 161 -11.70 -0.42 -2.67
C TYR A 161 -12.92 -0.26 -1.75
N ARG A 162 -12.75 -0.36 -0.43
CA ARG A 162 -13.82 -0.04 0.54
C ARG A 162 -14.20 1.44 0.48
N LEU A 163 -13.23 2.34 0.31
CA LEU A 163 -13.55 3.78 0.18
C LEU A 163 -14.26 4.08 -1.14
N LEU A 164 -13.88 3.44 -2.24
CA LEU A 164 -14.54 3.60 -3.55
C LEU A 164 -15.92 2.94 -3.61
N ILE A 165 -16.06 1.79 -2.95
CA ILE A 165 -17.24 0.92 -2.98
C ILE A 165 -17.48 0.46 -1.51
N PRO A 166 -18.24 1.23 -0.71
CA PRO A 166 -18.39 0.97 0.73
C PRO A 166 -18.80 -0.46 1.13
N SER A 167 -19.62 -1.12 0.32
CA SER A 167 -20.10 -2.50 0.57
C SER A 167 -19.28 -3.59 -0.11
N VAL A 168 -18.10 -3.28 -0.68
CA VAL A 168 -17.37 -4.22 -1.55
C VAL A 168 -17.00 -5.52 -0.84
N LEU A 169 -16.75 -5.47 0.48
CA LEU A 169 -16.40 -6.65 1.28
C LEU A 169 -17.59 -7.34 1.94
N SER A 170 -18.81 -6.80 1.83
CA SER A 170 -19.99 -7.40 2.48
C SER A 170 -20.28 -8.82 1.99
N GLY A 171 -19.92 -9.15 0.75
CA GLY A 171 -20.01 -10.50 0.19
C GLY A 171 -18.78 -11.40 0.43
N PHE A 172 -17.77 -10.92 1.15
CA PHE A 172 -16.47 -11.59 1.33
C PHE A 172 -16.05 -11.62 2.81
N PRO A 173 -16.75 -12.37 3.67
CA PRO A 173 -16.50 -12.37 5.11
C PRO A 173 -15.06 -12.76 5.47
N SER A 174 -14.43 -13.67 4.74
CA SER A 174 -13.02 -14.05 4.97
C SER A 174 -12.06 -12.91 4.68
N LEU A 175 -12.24 -12.16 3.57
CA LEU A 175 -11.43 -10.97 3.29
C LEU A 175 -11.69 -9.84 4.27
N LYS A 176 -12.93 -9.69 4.75
CA LYS A 176 -13.24 -8.75 5.82
C LYS A 176 -12.50 -9.13 7.12
N ALA A 177 -12.54 -10.40 7.52
CA ALA A 177 -11.81 -10.88 8.69
C ALA A 177 -10.29 -10.68 8.55
N TYR A 178 -9.74 -10.95 7.37
CA TYR A 178 -8.34 -10.66 7.04
C TYR A 178 -8.00 -9.16 7.16
N GLN A 179 -8.84 -8.27 6.62
CA GLN A 179 -8.67 -6.82 6.76
C GLN A 179 -8.69 -6.38 8.23
N ASP A 180 -9.68 -6.85 8.98
CA ASP A 180 -9.83 -6.52 10.39
C ASP A 180 -8.62 -7.06 11.19
N ARG A 181 -8.05 -8.22 10.82
CA ARG A 181 -6.84 -8.76 11.44
C ARG A 181 -5.63 -7.85 11.26
N ILE A 182 -5.37 -7.36 10.05
CA ILE A 182 -4.26 -6.43 9.77
C ILE A 182 -4.47 -5.09 10.48
N GLU A 183 -5.69 -4.55 10.42
CA GLU A 183 -6.05 -3.27 11.05
C GLU A 183 -5.89 -3.31 12.58
N ASN A 184 -6.03 -4.48 13.21
CA ASN A 184 -5.89 -4.68 14.64
C ASN A 184 -4.50 -5.17 15.08
N LEU A 185 -3.49 -5.21 14.18
CA LEU A 185 -2.13 -5.56 14.60
C LEU A 185 -1.64 -4.57 15.67
N PRO A 186 -1.22 -5.04 16.86
CA PRO A 186 -0.80 -4.16 17.96
C PRO A 186 0.30 -3.17 17.56
N GLU A 187 1.22 -3.60 16.70
CA GLU A 187 2.36 -2.81 16.24
C GLU A 187 1.96 -1.62 15.35
N LEU A 188 0.79 -1.67 14.71
CA LEU A 188 0.29 -0.58 13.87
C LEU A 188 -0.62 0.39 14.63
N GLN A 189 -1.06 0.05 15.85
CA GLN A 189 -2.03 0.89 16.57
C GLN A 189 -1.47 2.27 16.90
N GLU A 190 -0.21 2.35 17.32
CA GLU A 190 0.44 3.64 17.56
C GLU A 190 0.43 4.50 16.30
N TYR A 191 0.70 3.90 15.13
CA TYR A 191 0.68 4.62 13.87
C TYR A 191 -0.74 5.07 13.51
N PHE A 192 -1.73 4.18 13.55
CA PHE A 192 -3.11 4.52 13.17
C PHE A 192 -3.75 5.61 14.03
N HIS A 193 -3.30 5.79 15.27
CA HIS A 193 -3.75 6.85 16.18
C HIS A 193 -2.85 8.09 16.17
N SER A 194 -1.76 8.08 15.40
CA SER A 194 -0.85 9.21 15.32
C SER A 194 -1.40 10.33 14.42
N SER A 195 -0.87 11.54 14.59
CA SER A 195 -1.19 12.67 13.71
C SER A 195 -0.56 12.55 12.31
N THR A 196 0.36 11.62 12.09
CA THR A 196 1.04 11.42 10.80
C THR A 196 0.37 10.38 9.92
N TYR A 197 -0.49 9.52 10.50
CA TYR A 197 -1.31 8.61 9.71
C TYR A 197 -2.37 9.38 8.93
N LYS A 198 -2.54 9.01 7.67
CA LYS A 198 -3.54 9.59 6.78
C LYS A 198 -4.46 8.52 6.26
N ARG A 199 -5.76 8.68 6.48
CA ARG A 199 -6.78 7.91 5.76
C ARG A 199 -7.05 8.48 4.36
N TRP A 200 -6.84 9.79 4.18
CA TRP A 200 -7.11 10.54 2.96
C TRP A 200 -6.14 11.72 2.80
N PRO A 201 -5.76 12.13 1.57
CA PRO A 201 -6.06 11.51 0.29
C PRO A 201 -5.19 10.26 0.02
N ILE A 202 -5.69 9.40 -0.85
CA ILE A 202 -4.98 8.18 -1.27
C ILE A 202 -4.09 8.45 -2.47
N PHE A 203 -4.57 9.28 -3.40
CA PHE A 203 -3.89 9.63 -4.65
C PHE A 203 -3.56 11.13 -4.70
N GLY A 204 -2.84 11.52 -5.75
CA GLY A 204 -2.54 12.93 -6.00
C GLY A 204 -3.79 13.72 -6.39
N PRO A 205 -3.75 15.06 -6.29
CA PRO A 205 -4.93 15.94 -6.40
C PRO A 205 -5.63 15.93 -7.78
N VAL A 206 -4.96 15.41 -8.82
CA VAL A 206 -5.53 15.29 -10.17
C VAL A 206 -6.34 14.02 -10.38
N ALA A 207 -6.35 13.08 -9.43
CA ALA A 207 -7.21 11.90 -9.49
C ALA A 207 -8.69 12.31 -9.36
N HIS A 208 -9.55 11.70 -10.17
CA HIS A 208 -11.00 11.91 -10.14
C HIS A 208 -11.66 11.33 -8.87
N PHE A 209 -11.03 10.34 -8.23
CA PHE A 209 -11.39 9.83 -6.91
C PHE A 209 -10.14 9.54 -6.09
N GLY A 210 -10.19 9.74 -4.77
CA GLY A 210 -9.04 9.48 -3.89
C GLY A 210 -8.03 10.64 -3.79
N GLY A 211 -8.13 11.68 -4.62
CA GLY A 211 -7.16 12.78 -4.68
C GLY A 211 -7.51 14.03 -3.88
N LYS A 212 -8.80 14.29 -3.65
CA LYS A 212 -9.32 15.50 -3.00
C LYS A 212 -10.73 15.27 -2.47
N GLY A 213 -11.23 16.20 -1.66
CA GLY A 213 -12.57 16.13 -1.07
C GLY A 213 -12.57 15.50 0.31
N ILE A 214 -13.76 15.20 0.82
CA ILE A 214 -13.97 14.61 2.15
C ILE A 214 -13.74 13.09 2.07
N GLU A 215 -13.07 12.53 3.07
CA GLU A 215 -12.90 11.09 3.24
C GLU A 215 -14.28 10.38 3.20
N PRO A 216 -14.48 9.39 2.30
CA PRO A 216 -15.69 8.59 2.29
C PRO A 216 -15.86 7.82 3.60
N LYS A 217 -17.09 7.72 4.11
CA LYS A 217 -17.38 6.88 5.27
C LYS A 217 -17.15 5.41 4.91
N ARG A 218 -16.29 4.72 5.67
CA ARG A 218 -16.28 3.25 5.72
C ARG A 218 -17.62 2.78 6.28
N VAL A 219 -18.24 1.82 5.59
CA VAL A 219 -19.42 1.07 6.07
C VAL A 219 -18.98 -0.36 6.37
#